data_AF-A0A7V1HBG9-F1
#
_entry.id   AF-A0A7V1HBG9-F1
#
_cell.length_a   1.000
_cell.length_b   1.000
_cell.length_c   1.000
_cell.angle_alpha   90.00
_cell.angle_beta   90.00
_cell.angle_gamma   90.00
#
_symmetry.space_group_name_H-M   'P 1'
#
loop_
_entity.id
_entity.type
_entity.pdbx_description
1 polymer ?
#
loop_
_entity_poly.entity_id
_entity_poly.type
_entity_poly.pdbx_seq_one_letter_code
_entity_poly.pdbx_strand_id
1 'polypeptide(L)' 'MKMAITDPFCCRCKEDFPVAEEPTRWMMGQLRKLSKAPKKIREQFREWLNSEIHGEGYLCGNCYFDLTDDE' A
#
# COMPACT_ATOMS: atom_id res chain seq x y z
N MET A 1 8.76 23.99 -5.54
CA MET A 1 8.30 23.53 -4.21
C MET A 1 8.53 22.03 -4.16
N LYS A 2 9.50 21.54 -3.37
CA LYS A 2 9.68 20.10 -3.16
C LYS A 2 8.59 19.67 -2.16
N MET A 3 7.58 18.94 -2.64
CA MET A 3 6.51 18.41 -1.81
C MET A 3 7.11 17.61 -0.66
N ALA A 4 6.56 17.82 0.55
CA ALA A 4 6.95 17.10 1.75
C ALA A 4 6.91 15.60 1.45
N ILE A 5 8.01 14.91 1.71
CA ILE A 5 8.04 13.45 1.73
C ILE A 5 7.25 13.08 2.99
N THR A 6 5.93 12.98 2.87
CA THR A 6 5.11 12.39 3.93
C THR A 6 5.61 10.96 4.09
N ASP A 7 5.99 10.60 5.30
CA ASP A 7 6.39 9.23 5.62
C ASP A 7 5.36 8.24 5.04
N PRO A 8 5.81 7.19 4.34
CA PRO A 8 4.91 6.24 3.72
C PRO A 8 4.05 5.57 4.79
N PHE A 9 2.74 5.51 4.56
CA PHE A 9 1.77 4.87 5.45
C PHE A 9 0.81 3.97 4.66
N CYS A 10 0.18 3.02 5.35
CA CYS A 10 -0.80 2.14 4.74
C CYS A 10 -2.07 2.91 4.34
N CYS A 11 -2.49 2.83 3.08
CA CYS A 11 -3.68 3.50 2.58
C CYS A 11 -4.97 3.01 3.25
N ARG A 12 -4.96 1.81 3.88
CA ARG A 12 -6.11 1.25 4.60
C ARG A 12 -6.07 1.60 6.10
N CYS A 13 -5.10 1.06 6.86
CA CYS A 13 -5.07 1.23 8.32
C CYS A 13 -4.43 2.56 8.78
N LYS A 14 -3.84 3.35 7.88
CA LYS A 14 -3.15 4.63 8.17
C LYS A 14 -1.95 4.52 9.11
N GLU A 15 -1.49 3.31 9.41
CA GLU A 15 -0.27 3.08 10.18
C GLU A 15 0.99 3.17 9.29
N ASP A 16 2.09 3.62 9.90
CA ASP A 16 3.43 3.58 9.33
C ASP A 16 4.07 2.20 9.52
N PHE A 17 4.76 1.72 8.49
CA PHE A 17 5.63 0.55 8.58
C PHE A 17 6.85 0.78 7.68
N PRO A 18 7.98 0.09 7.92
CA PRO A 18 9.10 0.12 6.99
C PRO A 18 8.65 -0.29 5.58
N VAL A 19 9.02 0.52 4.58
CA VAL A 19 8.81 0.14 3.18
C VAL A 19 9.76 -1.01 2.84
N ALA A 20 9.19 -2.11 2.37
CA ALA A 20 9.99 -3.25 1.93
C ALA A 20 10.85 -2.83 0.73
N GLU A 21 12.17 -2.79 0.94
CA GLU A 21 13.14 -2.89 -0.15
C GLU A 21 12.96 -4.28 -0.77
N GLU A 22 12.98 -4.38 -2.10
CA GLU A 22 12.60 -5.59 -2.84
C GLU A 22 13.17 -6.88 -2.20
N PRO A 23 12.29 -7.86 -1.90
CA PRO A 23 11.96 -8.83 -2.94
C PRO A 23 10.45 -8.85 -3.26
N THR A 24 9.93 -9.86 -3.94
CA THR A 24 8.60 -9.88 -4.61
C THR A 24 7.40 -10.30 -3.75
N ARG A 25 7.57 -10.55 -2.44
CA ARG A 25 6.54 -11.16 -1.58
C ARG A 25 5.96 -10.19 -0.54
N TRP A 26 4.66 -10.25 -0.33
CA TRP A 26 3.97 -9.54 0.76
C TRP A 26 4.40 -10.13 2.12
N MET A 27 4.74 -9.27 3.08
CA MET A 27 5.17 -9.66 4.43
C MET A 27 4.50 -8.75 5.46
N MET A 28 4.05 -9.33 6.58
CA MET A 28 3.47 -8.58 7.70
C MET A 28 4.46 -7.56 8.26
N GLY A 29 3.96 -6.44 8.77
CA GLY A 29 4.78 -5.36 9.33
C GLY A 29 5.63 -4.57 8.32
N GLN A 30 5.35 -4.69 7.02
CA GLN A 30 6.01 -3.92 5.96
C GLN A 30 5.01 -3.27 5.01
N LEU A 31 5.36 -2.08 4.50
CA LEU A 31 4.64 -1.41 3.41
C LEU A 31 5.14 -1.86 2.05
N ARG A 32 4.22 -1.96 1.09
CA ARG A 32 4.52 -2.11 -0.33
C ARG A 32 3.69 -1.18 -1.18
N LYS A 33 4.27 -0.74 -2.29
CA LYS A 33 3.55 0.00 -3.32
C LYS A 33 2.35 -0.79 -3.79
N LEU A 34 1.19 -0.15 -3.79
CA LEU A 34 -0.07 -0.73 -4.23
C LEU A 34 -0.02 -1.16 -5.70
N SER A 35 0.83 -0.54 -6.52
CA SER A 35 1.10 -0.97 -7.90
C SER A 35 1.61 -2.41 -8.02
N LYS A 36 2.25 -2.95 -6.97
CA LYS A 36 2.73 -4.34 -6.87
C LYS A 36 1.65 -5.31 -6.35
N ALA A 37 0.48 -4.82 -5.95
CA ALA A 37 -0.61 -5.67 -5.50
C ALA A 37 -1.33 -6.36 -6.68
N PRO A 38 -1.97 -7.52 -6.46
CA PRO A 38 -2.84 -8.16 -7.43
C PRO A 38 -3.94 -7.22 -7.91
N LYS A 39 -4.43 -7.42 -9.15
CA LYS A 39 -5.47 -6.56 -9.75
C LYS A 39 -6.71 -6.41 -8.85
N LYS A 40 -7.22 -7.51 -8.28
CA LYS A 40 -8.37 -7.53 -7.34
C LYS A 40 -8.17 -6.54 -6.17
N ILE A 41 -6.97 -6.48 -5.60
CA ILE A 41 -6.65 -5.57 -4.49
C ILE A 41 -6.56 -4.13 -4.99
N ARG A 42 -5.85 -3.89 -6.10
CA ARG A 42 -5.71 -2.52 -6.65
C ARG A 42 -7.06 -1.90 -7.02
N GLU A 43 -8.00 -2.70 -7.51
CA GLU A 43 -9.34 -2.24 -7.85
C GLU A 43 -10.11 -1.71 -6.64
N GLN A 44 -9.89 -2.27 -5.44
CA GLN A 44 -10.50 -1.77 -4.19
C GLN A 44 -9.96 -0.39 -3.78
N PHE A 45 -8.76 -0.03 -4.22
CA PHE A 45 -8.10 1.25 -3.91
C PHE A 45 -7.99 2.15 -5.14
N ARG A 46 -8.84 1.94 -6.15
CA ARG A 46 -8.81 2.68 -7.41
C ARG A 46 -8.96 4.18 -7.21
N GLU A 47 -9.81 4.62 -6.29
CA GLU A 47 -10.00 6.05 -5.98
C GLU A 47 -8.72 6.68 -5.42
N TRP A 48 -8.01 5.96 -4.57
CA TRP A 48 -6.71 6.41 -4.03
C TRP A 48 -5.67 6.53 -5.14
N LEU A 49 -5.56 5.51 -5.99
CA LEU A 49 -4.60 5.50 -7.11
C LEU A 49 -4.88 6.56 -8.17
N ASN A 50 -6.14 6.98 -8.33
CA ASN A 50 -6.53 8.05 -9.25
C ASN A 50 -6.43 9.45 -8.64
N SER A 51 -6.15 9.57 -7.33
CA SER A 51 -6.04 10.86 -6.68
C SER A 51 -4.68 11.50 -6.98
N GLU A 52 -4.71 12.70 -7.57
CA GLU A 52 -3.51 13.52 -7.80
C GLU A 52 -2.82 13.96 -6.50
N ILE A 53 -3.51 13.83 -5.35
CA ILE A 53 -3.04 14.27 -4.03
C ILE A 53 -2.26 13.16 -3.32
N HIS A 54 -2.68 11.90 -3.46
CA HIS A 54 -2.17 10.79 -2.65
C HIS A 54 -1.04 9.98 -3.30
N GLY A 55 -0.75 10.21 -4.59
CA GLY A 55 0.43 9.66 -5.28
C GLY A 55 0.49 8.13 -5.34
N GLU A 56 1.71 7.57 -5.31
CA GLU A 56 1.96 6.12 -5.28
C GLU A 56 1.56 5.53 -3.90
N GLY A 57 0.29 5.15 -3.73
CA GLY A 57 -0.21 4.59 -2.47
C GLY A 57 0.52 3.31 -2.03
N TYR A 58 0.60 3.10 -0.72
CA TYR A 58 1.18 1.90 -0.09
C TYR A 58 0.12 1.07 0.64
N LEU A 59 0.29 -0.23 0.71
CA LEU A 59 -0.52 -1.15 1.51
C LEU A 59 0.43 -1.95 2.42
N CYS A 60 0.07 -2.13 3.69
CA CYS A 60 0.85 -2.98 4.59
C CYS A 60 0.52 -4.46 4.37
N GLY A 61 1.46 -5.35 4.71
CA GLY A 61 1.24 -6.79 4.64
C GLY A 61 0.05 -7.28 5.45
N ASN A 62 -0.21 -6.72 6.64
CA ASN A 62 -1.34 -7.11 7.48
C ASN A 62 -2.67 -6.88 6.76
N CYS A 63 -2.86 -5.67 6.22
CA CYS A 63 -4.04 -5.33 5.43
C CYS A 63 -4.12 -6.10 4.11
N TYR A 64 -2.98 -6.42 3.50
CA TYR A 64 -2.94 -7.25 2.30
C TYR A 64 -3.48 -8.65 2.61
N PHE A 65 -2.95 -9.31 3.64
CA PHE A 65 -3.37 -10.65 4.02
C PHE A 65 -4.84 -10.68 4.41
N ASP A 66 -5.32 -9.73 5.21
CA ASP A 66 -6.74 -9.59 5.56
C ASP A 66 -7.66 -9.42 4.34
N LEU A 67 -7.19 -8.80 3.24
CA LEU A 67 -7.98 -8.67 2.00
C LEU A 67 -7.87 -9.88 1.06
N THR A 68 -6.88 -10.75 1.26
CA THR A 68 -6.64 -11.93 0.41
C THR A 68 -7.02 -13.24 1.09
N ASP A 69 -7.17 -13.24 2.40
CA ASP A 69 -7.74 -14.32 3.21
C ASP A 69 -9.26 -14.28 3.02
N ASP A 70 -9.70 -14.70 1.83
CA ASP A 70 -11.08 -15.15 1.60
C ASP A 70 -11.16 -16.53 2.30
N GLU A 71 -11.94 -16.66 3.39
CA GLU A 71 -12.33 -17.98 3.94
C GLU A 71 -12.96 -18.89 2.87
#